data_AF-A0A9D3RSG6-F1
#
_entry.id   AF-A0A9D3RSG6-F1
#
_cell.length_a   1.000
_cell.length_b   1.000
_cell.length_c   1.000
_cell.angle_alpha   90.00
_cell.angle_beta   90.00
_cell.angle_gamma   90.00
#
_symmetry.space_group_name_H-M   'P 1'
#
loop_
_entity.id
_entity.type
_entity.pdbx_description
1 polymer ?
#
loop_
_entity_poly.entity_id
_entity_poly.type
_entity_poly.pdbx_seq_one_letter_code
_entity_poly.pdbx_strand_id
1 'polypeptide(L)'
;MASVGNSGTASSPMVILAPKTKTKKKHFVQQKVKVFRASDPVLSVFMWGVNHSINDLNQVPVPVMLLPDDFKASTKIKVNNHLFNKENLPGHFKFKEYCPQVFRNLRERFGIEDLDFQVSLARSPPVRGGEGKGRGFC
;
A
#
# COMPACT_ATOMS: atom_id res chain seq x y z
N MET A 1 -19.95 -50.08 -71.33
CA MET A 1 -19.03 -50.42 -70.22
C MET A 1 -18.71 -49.15 -69.46
N ALA A 2 -18.74 -49.25 -68.14
CA ALA A 2 -18.79 -48.14 -67.18
C ALA A 2 -17.49 -47.32 -67.08
N SER A 3 -17.59 -46.05 -66.69
CA SER A 3 -17.01 -45.58 -65.43
C SER A 3 -17.51 -44.18 -65.07
N VAL A 4 -17.97 -44.05 -63.83
CA VAL A 4 -18.43 -42.84 -63.15
C VAL A 4 -17.23 -42.25 -62.40
N GLY A 5 -17.11 -40.91 -62.38
CA GLY A 5 -16.11 -40.21 -61.56
C GLY A 5 -16.54 -38.79 -61.24
N ASN A 6 -17.50 -38.64 -60.32
CA ASN A 6 -18.02 -37.37 -59.81
C ASN A 6 -17.00 -36.72 -58.84
N SER A 7 -16.56 -35.51 -59.13
CA SER A 7 -15.67 -34.69 -58.29
C SER A 7 -16.44 -34.07 -57.12
N GLY A 8 -16.39 -34.72 -55.97
CA GLY A 8 -16.93 -34.22 -54.71
C GLY A 8 -16.07 -33.09 -54.14
N THR A 9 -16.69 -31.93 -53.96
CA THR A 9 -16.21 -30.79 -53.17
C THR A 9 -16.13 -31.17 -51.68
N ALA A 10 -14.93 -31.28 -51.15
CA ALA A 10 -14.69 -31.47 -49.72
C ALA A 10 -14.19 -30.16 -49.09
N SER A 11 -15.10 -29.43 -48.45
CA SER A 11 -14.81 -28.36 -47.51
C SER A 11 -14.07 -28.92 -46.29
N SER A 12 -12.77 -28.64 -46.18
CA SER A 12 -11.99 -28.95 -44.98
C SER A 12 -12.01 -27.75 -44.02
N PRO A 13 -12.22 -27.97 -42.71
CA PRO A 13 -12.33 -26.88 -41.74
C PRO A 13 -10.95 -26.26 -41.47
N MET A 14 -10.89 -24.93 -41.48
CA MET A 14 -9.74 -24.18 -40.98
C MET A 14 -9.51 -24.52 -39.50
N VAL A 15 -8.39 -25.17 -39.19
CA VAL A 15 -7.95 -25.41 -37.82
C VAL A 15 -7.34 -24.10 -37.30
N ILE A 16 -8.12 -23.35 -36.52
CA ILE A 16 -7.59 -22.20 -35.75
C ILE A 16 -6.71 -22.77 -34.64
N LEU A 17 -5.39 -22.79 -34.86
CA LEU A 17 -4.43 -23.04 -33.79
C LEU A 17 -4.42 -21.85 -32.83
N ALA A 18 -5.06 -22.01 -31.67
CA ALA A 18 -4.95 -21.07 -30.56
C ALA A 18 -3.48 -20.94 -30.10
N PRO A 19 -2.96 -19.73 -29.84
CA PRO A 19 -1.61 -19.56 -29.31
C PRO A 19 -1.55 -20.11 -27.88
N LYS A 20 -0.87 -21.24 -27.68
CA LYS A 20 -0.53 -21.74 -26.35
C LYS A 20 0.53 -20.83 -25.73
N THR A 21 0.09 -19.82 -24.98
CA THR A 21 0.98 -18.98 -24.17
C THR A 21 1.57 -19.82 -23.04
N LYS A 22 2.85 -20.19 -23.16
CA LYS A 22 3.61 -20.78 -22.05
C LYS A 22 3.76 -19.73 -20.96
N THR A 23 2.91 -19.76 -19.94
CA THR A 23 3.07 -18.94 -18.75
C THR A 23 4.33 -19.41 -18.02
N LYS A 24 5.45 -18.68 -18.18
CA LYS A 24 6.62 -18.88 -17.33
C LYS A 24 6.15 -18.72 -15.88
N LYS A 25 6.24 -19.79 -15.09
CA LYS A 25 6.06 -19.74 -13.63
C LYS A 25 7.07 -18.74 -13.09
N LYS A 26 6.60 -17.53 -12.77
CA LYS A 26 7.44 -16.50 -12.19
C LYS A 26 7.83 -16.98 -10.80
N HIS A 27 9.12 -17.18 -10.58
CA HIS A 27 9.66 -17.51 -9.27
C HIS A 27 9.66 -16.21 -8.45
N PHE A 28 8.54 -15.92 -7.81
CA PHE A 28 8.45 -14.77 -6.93
C PHE A 28 9.21 -15.09 -5.65
N VAL A 29 10.36 -14.45 -5.47
CA VAL A 29 11.12 -14.54 -4.23
C VAL A 29 10.24 -13.95 -3.12
N GLN A 30 9.81 -14.78 -2.18
CA GLN A 30 9.13 -14.29 -0.98
C GLN A 30 10.12 -13.44 -0.19
N GLN A 31 9.94 -12.13 -0.27
CA GLN A 31 10.69 -11.16 0.49
C GLN A 31 10.43 -11.41 1.99
N LYS A 32 11.39 -12.07 2.65
CA LYS A 32 11.42 -12.24 4.11
C LYS A 32 11.89 -10.94 4.76
N VAL A 33 11.06 -9.91 4.75
CA VAL A 33 11.21 -8.78 5.68
C VAL A 33 10.02 -8.85 6.64
N LYS A 34 10.25 -8.55 7.92
CA LYS A 34 9.27 -8.65 9.01
C LYS A 34 8.00 -7.88 8.62
N VAL A 35 7.02 -8.65 8.14
CA VAL A 35 5.82 -8.18 7.43
C VAL A 35 4.91 -7.47 8.44
N PHE A 36 4.43 -6.28 8.11
CA PHE A 36 3.46 -5.52 8.89
C PHE A 36 2.11 -6.23 8.84
N ARG A 37 1.95 -7.27 9.65
CA ARG A 37 0.66 -7.93 9.87
C ARG A 37 -0.13 -7.15 10.91
N ALA A 38 -0.65 -5.98 10.54
CA ALA A 38 -1.89 -5.56 11.17
C ALA A 38 -3.00 -6.42 10.55
N SER A 39 -3.75 -7.14 11.37
CA SER A 39 -4.94 -7.91 10.94
C SER A 39 -6.03 -7.03 10.32
N ASP A 40 -5.88 -5.71 10.42
CA ASP A 40 -6.80 -4.69 9.93
C ASP A 40 -6.13 -3.85 8.81
N PRO A 41 -6.65 -3.89 7.57
CA PRO A 41 -6.09 -3.13 6.45
C PRO A 41 -6.10 -1.61 6.66
N VAL A 42 -7.04 -1.08 7.45
CA VAL A 42 -7.09 0.35 7.79
C VAL A 42 -5.89 0.70 8.67
N LEU A 43 -5.56 -0.17 9.62
CA LEU A 43 -4.42 0.02 10.51
C LEU A 43 -3.10 -0.04 9.75
N SER A 44 -2.96 -0.96 8.79
CA SER A 44 -1.78 -1.00 7.90
C SER A 44 -1.62 0.29 7.10
N VAL A 45 -2.70 0.81 6.53
CA VAL A 45 -2.69 2.09 5.78
C VAL A 45 -2.37 3.26 6.70
N PHE A 46 -2.89 3.27 7.92
CA PHE A 46 -2.61 4.29 8.92
C PHE A 46 -1.12 4.31 9.31
N MET A 47 -0.56 3.16 9.70
CA MET A 47 0.86 3.03 10.06
C MET A 47 1.77 3.43 8.90
N TRP A 48 1.44 3.00 7.67
CA TRP A 48 2.16 3.40 6.47
C TRP A 48 2.06 4.91 6.22
N GLY A 49 0.86 5.48 6.39
CA GLY A 49 0.58 6.89 6.18
C GLY A 49 1.33 7.79 7.16
N VAL A 50 1.39 7.41 8.44
CA VAL A 50 2.19 8.11 9.46
C VAL A 50 3.68 8.07 9.09
N ASN A 51 4.19 6.90 8.72
CA ASN A 51 5.59 6.75 8.32
C ASN A 51 5.93 7.63 7.11
N HIS A 52 5.06 7.63 6.09
CA HIS A 52 5.24 8.47 4.91
C HIS A 52 5.17 9.97 5.24
N SER A 53 4.17 10.39 6.01
CA SER A 53 3.96 11.77 6.44
C SER A 53 5.18 12.34 7.17
N ILE A 54 5.70 11.62 8.18
CA ILE A 54 6.86 12.09 8.95
C ILE A 54 8.11 12.18 8.07
N ASN A 55 8.35 11.19 7.21
CA ASN A 55 9.50 11.23 6.31
C ASN A 55 9.43 12.39 5.32
N ASP A 56 8.23 12.72 4.82
CA ASP A 56 8.00 13.85 3.92
C ASP A 56 8.18 15.20 4.67
N LEU A 57 7.58 15.34 5.85
CA LEU A 57 7.71 16.52 6.71
C LEU A 57 9.15 16.78 7.14
N ASN A 58 9.96 15.75 7.35
CA ASN A 58 11.38 15.89 7.70
C ASN A 58 12.22 16.51 6.57
N GLN A 59 11.78 16.40 5.31
CA GLN A 59 12.42 17.10 4.18
C GLN A 59 11.95 18.55 4.05
N VAL A 60 10.84 18.91 4.70
CA VAL A 60 10.30 20.28 4.69
C VAL A 60 10.94 21.07 5.83
N PRO A 61 11.56 22.23 5.56
CA PRO A 61 12.12 23.07 6.62
C PRO A 61 11.05 23.48 7.63
N VAL A 62 11.42 23.52 8.90
CA VAL A 62 10.51 23.92 9.98
C VAL A 62 10.18 25.41 9.82
N PRO A 63 8.90 25.80 9.65
CA PRO A 63 8.54 27.20 9.57
C PRO A 63 8.67 27.88 10.94
N VAL A 64 9.09 29.14 10.94
CA VAL A 64 9.23 29.94 12.19
C VAL A 64 7.87 30.25 12.82
N MET A 65 6.84 30.46 11.99
CA MET A 65 5.48 30.69 12.43
C MET A 65 4.48 30.01 11.49
N LEU A 66 3.32 29.63 12.04
CA LEU A 66 2.21 29.08 11.26
C LEU A 66 1.46 30.19 10.56
N LEU A 67 1.18 30.01 9.27
CA LEU A 67 0.37 30.90 8.46
C LEU A 67 -1.09 30.43 8.44
N PRO A 68 -2.06 31.33 8.15
CA PRO A 68 -3.47 30.94 8.03
C PRO A 68 -3.71 29.81 7.01
N ASP A 69 -2.88 29.73 5.96
CA ASP A 69 -2.97 28.70 4.95
C ASP A 69 -2.58 27.31 5.46
N ASP A 70 -1.72 27.23 6.48
CA ASP A 70 -1.32 25.95 7.10
C ASP A 70 -2.51 25.25 7.77
N PHE A 71 -3.51 26.01 8.23
CA PHE A 71 -4.76 25.48 8.80
C PHE A 71 -5.74 24.97 7.72
N LYS A 72 -5.49 25.27 6.45
CA LYS A 72 -6.28 24.78 5.31
C LYS A 72 -5.50 23.75 4.48
N ALA A 73 -4.19 23.65 4.69
CA ALA A 73 -3.33 22.71 3.99
C ALA A 73 -3.77 21.27 4.22
N SER A 74 -3.66 20.45 3.17
CA SER A 74 -3.84 19.00 3.31
C SER A 74 -3.04 18.25 2.26
N THR A 75 -2.46 17.13 2.65
CA THR A 75 -1.67 16.26 1.78
C THR A 75 -2.48 15.00 1.52
N LYS A 76 -2.75 14.69 0.25
CA LYS A 76 -3.50 13.49 -0.15
C LYS A 76 -2.65 12.61 -1.04
N ILE A 77 -2.51 11.35 -0.65
CA ILE A 77 -1.75 10.34 -1.38
C ILE A 77 -2.70 9.24 -1.82
N LYS A 78 -2.64 8.88 -3.10
CA LYS A 78 -3.38 7.74 -3.67
C LYS A 78 -2.38 6.69 -4.10
N VAL A 79 -2.40 5.53 -3.43
CA VAL A 79 -1.55 4.39 -3.77
C VAL A 79 -2.35 3.42 -4.63
N ASN A 80 -1.82 3.08 -5.80
CA ASN A 80 -2.34 2.02 -6.65
C ASN A 80 -1.21 1.02 -6.88
N ASN A 81 -1.40 -0.17 -6.35
CA ASN A 81 -0.37 -1.17 -6.24
C ASN A 81 -0.80 -2.41 -7.04
N HIS A 82 -0.13 -2.64 -8.17
CA HIS A 82 -0.45 -3.75 -9.08
C HIS A 82 0.52 -4.90 -8.83
N LEU A 83 0.01 -6.01 -8.26
CA LEU A 83 0.77 -7.26 -8.02
C LEU A 83 2.02 -7.11 -7.14
N PHE A 84 2.17 -6.00 -6.42
CA PHE A 84 3.26 -5.76 -5.49
C PHE A 84 2.69 -5.60 -4.07
N ASN A 85 3.44 -5.98 -3.03
CA ASN A 85 3.12 -5.81 -1.61
C ASN A 85 1.68 -6.14 -1.12
N LYS A 86 0.98 -7.09 -1.78
CA LYS A 86 -0.43 -7.44 -1.48
C LYS A 86 -0.65 -7.97 -0.06
N GLU A 87 0.38 -8.55 0.53
CA GLU A 87 0.34 -9.16 1.86
C GLU A 87 0.39 -8.13 3.00
N ASN A 88 0.87 -6.91 2.73
CA ASN A 88 1.08 -5.87 3.77
C ASN A 88 0.09 -4.71 3.66
N LEU A 89 -0.21 -4.28 2.43
CA LEU A 89 -1.04 -3.11 2.17
C LEU A 89 -2.15 -3.42 1.16
N PRO A 90 -3.31 -2.75 1.28
CA PRO A 90 -4.35 -2.84 0.26
C PRO A 90 -3.80 -2.46 -1.13
N GLY A 91 -4.29 -3.13 -2.17
CA GLY A 91 -3.90 -2.83 -3.55
C GLY A 91 -4.25 -1.39 -3.96
N HIS A 92 -5.32 -0.81 -3.41
CA HIS A 92 -5.72 0.56 -3.67
C HIS A 92 -6.16 1.22 -2.38
N PHE A 93 -5.54 2.33 -2.03
CA PHE A 93 -5.97 3.13 -0.89
C PHE A 93 -5.64 4.60 -1.08
N LYS A 94 -6.28 5.43 -0.24
CA LYS A 94 -6.01 6.86 -0.16
C LYS A 94 -5.68 7.19 1.29
N PHE A 95 -4.64 7.97 1.49
CA PHE A 95 -4.30 8.56 2.77
C PHE A 95 -4.43 10.08 2.64
N LYS A 96 -4.99 10.74 3.65
CA LYS A 96 -5.08 12.19 3.68
C LYS A 96 -4.67 12.68 5.07
N GLU A 97 -3.67 13.53 5.08
CA GLU A 97 -3.25 14.28 6.26
C GLU A 97 -3.76 15.72 6.15
N TYR A 98 -4.19 16.26 7.28
CA TYR A 98 -4.67 17.63 7.39
C TYR A 98 -3.66 18.44 8.18
N CYS A 99 -3.42 19.68 7.74
CA CYS A 99 -2.62 20.67 8.45
C CYS A 99 -1.24 20.14 8.94
N PRO A 100 -0.42 19.54 8.06
CA PRO A 100 0.76 18.78 8.48
C PRO A 100 1.75 19.63 9.29
N GLN A 101 1.95 20.91 8.93
CA GLN A 101 2.79 21.84 9.69
C GLN A 101 2.20 22.23 11.05
N VAL A 102 0.87 22.37 11.14
CA VAL A 102 0.18 22.67 12.39
C VAL A 102 0.37 21.51 13.38
N PHE A 103 0.17 20.26 12.92
CA PHE A 103 0.37 19.08 13.77
C PHE A 103 1.84 18.83 14.11
N ARG A 104 2.78 19.20 13.24
CA ARG A 104 4.21 19.22 13.59
C ARG A 104 4.49 20.21 14.72
N ASN A 105 3.98 21.44 14.61
CA ASN A 105 4.17 22.46 15.65
C ASN A 105 3.49 22.07 16.98
N LEU A 106 2.31 21.44 16.93
CA LEU A 106 1.66 20.92 18.13
C LEU A 106 2.51 19.84 18.80
N ARG A 107 3.05 18.88 18.04
CA ARG A 107 3.92 17.83 18.59
C ARG A 107 5.14 18.40 19.30
N GLU A 108 5.81 19.38 18.69
CA GLU A 108 6.93 20.10 19.31
C GLU A 108 6.50 20.80 20.61
N ARG A 109 5.35 21.49 20.64
CA ARG A 109 4.82 22.14 21.86
C ARG A 109 4.49 21.16 22.98
N PHE A 110 4.11 19.92 22.63
CA PHE A 110 3.89 18.85 23.60
C PHE A 110 5.18 18.09 23.97
N GLY A 111 6.33 18.49 23.43
CA GLY A 111 7.61 17.82 23.68
C GLY A 111 7.71 16.44 23.03
N ILE A 112 6.96 16.18 21.97
CA ILE A 112 6.96 14.92 21.24
C ILE A 112 7.87 15.06 20.02
N GLU A 113 8.96 14.29 20.00
CA GLU A 113 9.89 14.26 18.87
C GLU A 113 9.27 13.55 17.64
N ASP A 114 9.59 14.04 16.43
CA ASP A 114 9.07 13.49 15.17
C ASP A 114 9.40 11.99 15.02
N LEU A 115 10.63 11.61 15.39
CA LEU A 115 11.09 10.22 15.33
C LEU A 115 10.38 9.33 16.36
N ASP A 116 10.20 9.81 17.60
CA ASP A 116 9.52 9.05 18.64
C ASP A 116 8.04 8.84 18.32
N PHE A 117 7.38 9.88 17.79
CA PHE A 117 6.01 9.80 17.28
C PHE A 117 5.87 8.72 16.19
N GLN A 118 6.78 8.74 15.20
CA GLN A 118 6.81 7.77 14.11
C GLN A 118 7.01 6.35 14.64
N VAL A 119 7.99 6.14 15.52
CA VAL A 119 8.29 4.83 16.09
C VAL A 119 7.12 4.32 16.93
N SER A 120 6.54 5.17 17.77
CA SER A 120 5.43 4.80 18.66
C SER A 120 4.18 4.37 17.88
N LEU A 121 3.89 5.00 16.74
CA LEU A 121 2.68 4.72 15.97
C LEU A 121 2.86 3.74 14.81
N ALA A 122 4.08 3.63 14.26
CA ALA A 122 4.33 2.82 13.06
C ALA A 122 5.22 1.59 13.30
N ARG A 123 5.86 1.42 14.47
CA ARG A 123 6.72 0.24 14.72
C ARG A 123 5.93 -1.03 15.03
N SER A 124 4.79 -0.91 15.69
CA SER A 124 3.92 -2.04 16.03
C SER A 124 2.45 -1.67 15.90
N PRO A 125 1.56 -2.62 15.53
CA PRO A 125 0.13 -2.36 15.48
C PRO A 125 -0.39 -1.86 16.83
N PRO A 126 -1.12 -0.73 16.87
CA PRO A 126 -1.84 -0.29 18.05
C PRO A 126 -2.73 -1.40 18.62
N VAL A 127 -2.59 -1.67 19.93
CA VAL A 127 -3.44 -2.63 20.62
C VAL A 127 -4.80 -1.98 20.85
N ARG A 128 -5.88 -2.58 20.33
CA ARG A 128 -7.24 -2.13 20.66
C ARG A 128 -7.45 -2.37 22.16
N GLY A 129 -7.70 -1.31 22.93
CA GLY A 129 -7.96 -1.38 24.36
C GLY A 129 -9.18 -2.27 24.63
N GLY A 130 -8.93 -3.53 24.98
CA GLY A 130 -9.95 -4.56 25.15
C GLY A 130 -9.39 -5.88 25.68
N GLU A 131 -8.10 -6.16 25.47
CA GLU A 131 -7.42 -7.28 26.12
C GLU A 131 -6.30 -6.77 27.03
N GLY A 132 -6.72 -6.25 28.18
CA GLY A 132 -5.82 -5.99 29.30
C GLY A 132 -5.24 -7.31 29.80
N LYS A 133 -4.03 -7.65 29.35
CA LYS A 133 -3.12 -8.45 30.16
C LYS A 133 -1.86 -7.63 30.35
N GLY A 134 -1.82 -6.97 31.51
CA GLY A 134 -0.68 -6.18 31.96
C GLY A 134 0.61 -6.97 31.82
N ARG A 135 1.59 -6.36 31.15
CA ARG A 135 2.99 -6.58 31.45
C ARG A 135 3.56 -5.19 31.71
N GLY A 136 3.73 -4.89 32.99
CA GLY A 136 4.59 -3.81 33.41
C GLY A 136 6.00 -4.07 32.89
N PHE A 137 6.66 -3.01 32.48
CA PHE A 137 8.09 -3.01 32.24
C PHE A 137 8.73 -2.35 33.46
N CYS A 138 9.40 -3.16 34.27
CA CYS A 138 10.63 -2.74 34.94
C CYS A 138 11.76 -2.78 33.92
#